data_AF-A0A8J6AXX0-F1
#
_entry.id   AF-A0A8J6AXX0-F1
#
_cell.length_a   1.000
_cell.length_b   1.000
_cell.length_c   1.000
_cell.angle_alpha   90.00
_cell.angle_beta   90.00
_cell.angle_gamma   90.00
#
_symmetry.space_group_name_H-M   'P 1'
#
loop_
_entity.id
_entity.type
_entity.pdbx_description
1 polymer ?
#
loop_
_entity_poly.entity_id
_entity_poly.type
_entity_poly.pdbx_seq_one_letter_code
_entity_poly.pdbx_strand_id
1 'polypeptide(L)'
;MAKGVSLSDLETRFKSLNKDVREGAFADITTLFEAVNYDIPENQMEKIVAGLDFYLWHAAKPSYQDKVVMDLVYLPLKLASRQNGILYLEYWWKRLIERWPTVDKHRKTKYLGLARKLTELSIDLMTTEQKPKGKKTKKLSKPVTVYDDDLVALVVDAYIATLLAGKKTPFDLLSHVIFVFLDAIDYANVPVPVDVLRHLFAMWIEYLFRVDREGLIKRFDEDLMTPALEGRVDVAVFEDREDDAEQWSLGELAEIGAGSEQGKNRRYLRELAQRVYDLIDAGEGSESGDESEA
;
A
#
# COMPACT_ATOMS: atom_id res chain seq x y z
N MET A 1 -7.92 32.29 4.73
CA MET A 1 -6.48 31.94 4.64
C MET A 1 -6.00 31.67 6.05
N ALA A 2 -5.63 30.43 6.37
CA ALA A 2 -4.96 30.14 7.64
C ALA A 2 -3.70 31.01 7.74
N LYS A 3 -3.35 31.50 8.93
CA LYS A 3 -2.15 32.32 9.17
C LYS A 3 -0.95 31.71 8.45
N GLY A 4 -0.14 32.54 7.81
CA GLY A 4 0.96 32.17 6.91
C GLY A 4 2.09 31.37 7.55
N VAL A 5 1.81 30.13 7.91
CA VAL A 5 2.80 29.13 8.29
C VAL A 5 3.46 28.65 6.99
N SER A 6 4.74 28.94 6.83
CA SER A 6 5.51 28.44 5.70
C SER A 6 5.96 27.01 5.98
N LEU A 7 6.02 26.18 4.94
CA LEU A 7 6.54 24.80 5.06
C LEU A 7 7.97 24.75 5.62
N SER A 8 8.79 25.77 5.30
CA SER A 8 10.15 25.90 5.86
C SER A 8 10.17 26.15 7.37
N ASP A 9 9.19 26.89 7.90
CA ASP A 9 9.04 27.07 9.36
C ASP A 9 8.66 25.74 10.03
N LEU A 10 7.71 25.01 9.44
CA LEU A 10 7.30 23.69 9.94
C LEU A 10 8.46 22.71 9.98
N GLU A 11 9.27 22.63 8.92
CA GLU A 11 10.45 21.78 8.86
C GLU A 11 11.40 22.05 10.04
N THR A 12 11.65 23.33 10.32
CA THR A 12 12.54 23.76 11.41
C THR A 12 11.95 23.39 12.77
N ARG A 13 10.65 23.62 12.97
CA ARG A 13 9.96 23.34 14.24
C ARG A 13 9.83 21.85 14.52
N PHE A 14 9.62 21.01 13.49
CA PHE A 14 9.66 19.56 13.64
C PHE A 14 11.01 19.07 14.15
N LYS A 15 12.11 19.69 13.71
CA LYS A 15 13.49 19.37 14.15
C LYS A 15 13.84 19.91 15.54
N SER A 16 12.94 20.62 16.21
CA SER A 16 13.16 21.13 17.57
C SER A 16 13.28 19.98 18.58
N LEU A 17 14.16 20.13 19.58
CA LEU A 17 14.22 19.20 20.72
C LEU A 17 13.09 19.41 21.73
N ASN A 18 12.44 20.59 21.71
CA ASN A 18 11.30 20.87 22.57
C ASN A 18 10.04 20.16 22.04
N LYS A 19 9.41 19.34 22.90
CA LYS A 19 8.20 18.58 22.59
C LYS A 19 7.05 19.47 22.15
N ASP A 20 6.80 20.56 22.88
CA ASP A 20 5.66 21.43 22.66
C ASP A 20 5.79 22.18 21.32
N VAL A 21 7.03 22.51 20.92
CA VAL A 21 7.31 23.10 19.61
C VAL A 21 6.97 22.13 18.48
N ARG A 22 7.32 20.84 18.63
CA ARG A 22 7.00 19.81 17.63
C ARG A 22 5.49 19.51 17.58
N GLU A 23 4.82 19.47 18.73
CA GLU A 23 3.37 19.28 18.79
C GLU A 23 2.62 20.46 18.16
N GLY A 24 3.09 21.69 18.39
CA GLY A 24 2.58 22.85 17.67
C GLY A 24 2.80 22.78 16.16
N ALA A 25 3.97 22.32 15.71
CA ALA A 25 4.23 22.10 14.28
C ALA A 25 3.31 21.04 13.67
N PHE A 26 3.03 19.98 14.43
CA PHE A 26 2.09 18.94 14.02
C PHE A 26 0.65 19.46 13.88
N ALA A 27 0.20 20.31 14.82
CA ALA A 27 -1.11 20.95 14.73
C ALA A 27 -1.21 21.89 13.51
N ASP A 28 -0.13 22.63 13.22
CA ASP A 28 -0.09 23.54 12.09
C ASP A 28 -0.04 22.81 10.73
N ILE A 29 0.74 21.72 10.58
CA ILE A 29 0.72 20.92 9.33
C ILE A 29 -0.66 20.28 9.12
N THR A 30 -1.31 19.85 10.19
CA THR A 30 -2.66 19.29 10.13
C THR A 30 -3.64 20.32 9.58
N THR A 31 -3.58 21.55 10.10
CA THR A 31 -4.41 22.67 9.62
C THR A 31 -4.11 23.02 8.16
N LEU A 32 -2.83 22.91 7.75
CA LEU A 32 -2.43 23.13 6.36
C LEU A 32 -2.99 22.06 5.43
N PHE A 33 -2.98 20.79 5.86
CA PHE A 33 -3.47 19.67 5.04
C PHE A 33 -4.99 19.72 4.86
N GLU A 34 -5.72 20.20 5.88
CA GLU A 34 -7.17 20.45 5.82
C GLU A 34 -7.53 21.67 4.95
N ALA A 35 -6.56 22.49 4.52
CA ALA A 35 -6.83 23.65 3.68
C ALA A 35 -7.20 23.22 2.25
N VAL A 36 -8.38 23.65 1.81
CA VAL A 36 -8.92 23.35 0.47
C VAL A 36 -7.94 23.82 -0.62
N ASN A 37 -7.65 22.93 -1.58
CA ASN A 37 -6.79 23.14 -2.75
C ASN A 37 -5.29 23.38 -2.47
N TYR A 38 -4.76 22.91 -1.33
CA TYR A 38 -3.31 22.92 -1.14
C TYR A 38 -2.66 21.74 -1.86
N ASP A 39 -2.06 22.03 -3.02
CA ASP A 39 -1.22 21.06 -3.71
C ASP A 39 0.21 21.12 -3.17
N ILE A 40 0.80 19.96 -2.87
CA ILE A 40 2.11 19.87 -2.21
C ILE A 40 3.14 19.46 -3.25
N PRO A 41 4.10 20.35 -3.61
CA PRO A 41 5.18 19.96 -4.50
C PRO A 41 6.00 18.80 -3.93
N GLU A 42 6.47 17.90 -4.78
CA GLU A 42 7.23 16.70 -4.38
C GLU A 42 8.42 17.01 -3.45
N ASN A 43 9.22 18.02 -3.80
CA ASN A 43 10.38 18.45 -3.03
C ASN A 43 10.01 19.00 -1.63
N GLN A 44 8.76 19.40 -1.43
CA GLN A 44 8.24 19.80 -0.13
C GLN A 44 7.69 18.60 0.64
N MET A 45 7.06 17.64 -0.03
CA MET A 45 6.57 16.41 0.58
C MET A 45 7.71 15.65 1.27
N GLU A 46 8.87 15.54 0.61
CA GLU A 46 10.08 14.93 1.19
C GLU A 46 10.48 15.58 2.52
N LYS A 47 10.48 16.92 2.57
CA LYS A 47 10.86 17.70 3.76
C LYS A 47 9.85 17.54 4.89
N ILE A 48 8.56 17.53 4.56
CA ILE A 48 7.48 17.28 5.50
C ILE A 48 7.68 15.90 6.14
N VAL A 49 7.80 14.85 5.32
CA VAL A 49 8.01 13.48 5.80
C VAL A 49 9.29 13.36 6.63
N ALA A 50 10.38 14.02 6.25
CA ALA A 50 11.60 14.04 7.05
C ALA A 50 11.40 14.70 8.44
N GLY A 51 10.59 15.75 8.52
CA GLY A 51 10.20 16.39 9.78
C GLY A 51 9.29 15.49 10.64
N LEU A 52 8.32 14.83 10.02
CA LEU A 52 7.42 13.89 10.69
C LEU A 52 8.14 12.63 11.20
N ASP A 53 9.12 12.13 10.45
CA ASP A 53 10.01 11.06 10.92
C ASP A 53 10.78 11.49 12.17
N PHE A 54 11.28 12.73 12.21
CA PHE A 54 11.93 13.26 13.42
C PHE A 54 10.94 13.40 14.60
N TYR A 55 9.69 13.78 14.32
CA TYR A 55 8.63 13.82 15.31
C TYR A 55 8.39 12.43 15.93
N LEU A 56 8.29 11.38 15.10
CA LEU A 56 8.18 10.00 15.57
C LEU A 56 9.45 9.54 16.29
N TRP A 57 10.64 9.89 15.80
CA TRP A 57 11.93 9.51 16.41
C TRP A 57 12.00 9.89 17.89
N HIS A 58 11.50 11.07 18.24
CA HIS A 58 11.48 11.59 19.61
C HIS A 58 10.27 11.15 20.46
N ALA A 59 9.33 10.38 19.90
CA ALA A 59 8.29 9.73 20.69
C ALA A 59 8.91 8.59 21.54
N ALA A 60 9.07 8.83 22.84
CA ALA A 60 9.76 7.92 23.76
C ALA A 60 8.83 6.99 24.55
N LYS A 61 7.65 7.48 24.96
CA LYS A 61 6.69 6.70 25.76
C LYS A 61 5.85 5.81 24.82
N PRO A 62 5.67 4.50 25.09
CA PRO A 62 4.91 3.60 24.21
C PRO A 62 3.52 4.12 23.82
N SER A 63 2.70 4.53 24.80
CA SER A 63 1.37 5.08 24.53
C SER A 63 1.39 6.34 23.65
N TYR A 64 2.46 7.13 23.76
CA TYR A 64 2.64 8.30 22.91
C TYR A 64 3.18 7.92 21.53
N GLN A 65 3.95 6.84 21.40
CA GLN A 65 4.39 6.31 20.11
C GLN A 65 3.19 5.86 19.28
N ASP A 66 2.27 5.08 19.88
CA ASP A 66 1.08 4.62 19.18
C ASP A 66 0.21 5.79 18.73
N LYS A 67 0.00 6.79 19.60
CA LYS A 67 -0.68 8.04 19.24
C LYS A 67 0.00 8.71 18.05
N VAL A 68 1.31 8.92 18.10
CA VAL A 68 2.05 9.59 17.01
C VAL A 68 1.96 8.78 15.72
N VAL A 69 2.04 7.45 15.76
CA VAL A 69 1.86 6.61 14.56
C VAL A 69 0.49 6.85 13.95
N MET A 70 -0.59 6.82 14.75
CA MET A 70 -1.94 7.06 14.25
C MET A 70 -2.10 8.49 13.70
N ASP A 71 -1.56 9.49 14.40
CA ASP A 71 -1.54 10.88 13.95
C ASP A 71 -0.88 11.02 12.57
N LEU A 72 0.26 10.34 12.35
CA LEU A 72 0.99 10.35 11.08
C LEU A 72 0.25 9.64 9.94
N VAL A 73 -0.45 8.55 10.25
CA VAL A 73 -1.14 7.71 9.26
C VAL A 73 -2.44 8.37 8.81
N TYR A 74 -3.15 9.06 9.70
CA TYR A 74 -4.40 9.73 9.34
C TYR A 74 -4.19 11.13 8.75
N LEU A 75 -3.00 11.71 8.90
CA LEU A 75 -2.67 13.01 8.31
C LEU A 75 -2.95 13.08 6.78
N PRO A 76 -2.54 12.12 5.93
CA PRO A 76 -2.81 12.17 4.49
C PRO A 76 -4.29 12.09 4.13
N LEU A 77 -5.14 11.49 4.97
CA LEU A 77 -6.59 11.45 4.74
C LEU A 77 -7.25 12.83 4.88
N LYS A 78 -6.52 13.81 5.43
CA LYS A 78 -6.99 15.20 5.53
C LYS A 78 -6.69 16.02 4.27
N LEU A 79 -5.84 15.50 3.38
CA LEU A 79 -5.49 16.19 2.15
C LEU A 79 -6.70 16.24 1.21
N ALA A 80 -6.84 17.36 0.49
CA ALA A 80 -7.91 17.55 -0.49
C ALA A 80 -7.79 16.59 -1.70
N SER A 81 -6.60 16.05 -1.95
CA SER A 81 -6.29 15.18 -3.08
C SER A 81 -5.75 13.84 -2.60
N ARG A 82 -6.31 12.74 -3.12
CA ARG A 82 -5.81 11.38 -2.85
C ARG A 82 -4.44 11.16 -3.45
N GLN A 83 -4.15 11.76 -4.60
CA GLN A 83 -2.83 11.74 -5.21
C GLN A 83 -1.77 12.31 -4.26
N ASN A 84 -2.08 13.37 -3.50
CA ASN A 84 -1.17 13.89 -2.48
C ASN A 84 -1.02 12.93 -1.28
N GLY A 85 -2.07 12.17 -0.95
CA GLY A 85 -2.00 11.07 0.00
C GLY A 85 -1.09 9.92 -0.46
N ILE A 86 -1.14 9.57 -1.74
CA ILE A 86 -0.27 8.56 -2.36
C ILE A 86 1.18 9.07 -2.44
N LEU A 87 1.39 10.33 -2.81
CA LEU A 87 2.70 10.96 -2.79
C LEU A 87 3.30 10.98 -1.38
N TYR A 88 2.49 11.28 -0.37
CA TYR A 88 2.88 11.19 1.04
C TYR A 88 3.30 9.77 1.42
N LEU A 89 2.54 8.76 1.02
CA LEU A 89 2.85 7.35 1.23
C LEU A 89 4.18 6.96 0.57
N GLU A 90 4.39 7.35 -0.69
CA GLU A 90 5.63 7.10 -1.44
C GLU A 90 6.85 7.66 -0.70
N TYR A 91 6.79 8.93 -0.28
CA TYR A 91 7.90 9.55 0.46
C TYR A 91 8.12 8.94 1.83
N TRP A 92 7.08 8.44 2.50
CA TRP A 92 7.25 7.68 3.74
C TRP A 92 7.98 6.36 3.53
N TRP A 93 7.68 5.62 2.46
CA TRP A 93 8.41 4.39 2.15
C TRP A 93 9.87 4.66 1.83
N LYS A 94 10.15 5.68 0.99
CA LYS A 94 11.54 6.16 0.75
C LYS A 94 12.23 6.46 2.08
N ARG A 95 11.58 7.22 2.95
CA ARG A 95 12.14 7.61 4.24
C ARG A 95 12.39 6.43 5.17
N LEU A 96 11.47 5.48 5.23
CA LEU A 96 11.63 4.27 6.05
C LEU A 96 12.83 3.45 5.58
N ILE A 97 12.97 3.22 4.28
CA ILE A 97 14.10 2.48 3.68
C ILE A 97 15.43 3.16 4.02
N GLU A 98 15.53 4.47 3.82
CA GLU A 98 16.74 5.24 4.14
C GLU A 98 17.09 5.21 5.62
N ARG A 99 16.07 5.35 6.48
CA ARG A 99 16.24 5.44 7.93
C ARG A 99 16.60 4.09 8.54
N TRP A 100 16.08 3.00 7.99
CA TRP A 100 16.11 1.67 8.60
C TRP A 100 17.47 1.20 9.11
N PRO A 101 18.59 1.37 8.39
CA PRO A 101 19.90 0.90 8.86
C PRO A 101 20.36 1.59 10.17
N THR A 102 19.79 2.75 10.48
CA THR A 102 20.11 3.56 11.67
C THR A 102 19.10 3.39 12.80
N VAL A 103 18.01 2.65 12.59
CA VAL A 103 17.00 2.39 13.61
C VAL A 103 17.53 1.35 14.59
N ASP A 104 17.80 1.77 15.81
CA ASP A 104 18.21 0.85 16.87
C ASP A 104 17.04 -0.05 17.31
N LYS A 105 17.39 -1.15 18.00
CA LYS A 105 16.45 -2.16 18.46
C LYS A 105 15.29 -1.59 19.29
N HIS A 106 15.51 -0.56 20.10
CA HIS A 106 14.47 0.01 20.97
C HIS A 106 13.48 0.90 20.21
N ARG A 107 13.90 1.46 19.07
CA ARG A 107 13.04 2.28 18.20
C ARG A 107 12.36 1.46 17.11
N LYS A 108 12.85 0.26 16.81
CA LYS A 108 12.35 -0.57 15.71
C LYS A 108 10.85 -0.88 15.79
N THR A 109 10.33 -1.13 16.99
CA THR A 109 8.91 -1.47 17.20
C THR A 109 7.96 -0.40 16.66
N LYS A 110 8.19 0.88 16.96
CA LYS A 110 7.32 1.96 16.46
C LYS A 110 7.41 2.18 14.95
N TYR A 111 8.57 1.92 14.35
CA TYR A 111 8.72 2.00 12.89
C TYR A 111 8.07 0.81 12.17
N LEU A 112 8.09 -0.39 12.76
CA LEU A 112 7.29 -1.53 12.28
C LEU A 112 5.79 -1.23 12.42
N GLY A 113 5.37 -0.65 13.55
CA GLY A 113 3.99 -0.20 13.75
C GLY A 113 3.55 0.83 12.70
N LEU A 114 4.42 1.80 12.40
CA LEU A 114 4.18 2.76 11.33
C LEU A 114 4.09 2.05 9.96
N ALA A 115 5.02 1.17 9.63
CA ALA A 115 5.00 0.44 8.35
C ALA A 115 3.68 -0.35 8.18
N ARG A 116 3.22 -1.06 9.22
CA ARG A 116 1.91 -1.74 9.20
C ARG A 116 0.77 -0.77 8.92
N LYS A 117 0.71 0.35 9.63
CA LYS A 117 -0.36 1.34 9.47
C LYS A 117 -0.30 2.08 8.14
N LEU A 118 0.88 2.28 7.57
CA LEU A 118 1.03 2.80 6.21
C LEU A 118 0.53 1.79 5.18
N THR A 119 0.75 0.49 5.39
CA THR A 119 0.17 -0.55 4.53
C THR A 119 -1.36 -0.58 4.60
N GLU A 120 -1.95 -0.44 5.79
CA GLU A 120 -3.41 -0.29 5.95
C GLU A 120 -3.92 0.96 5.22
N LEU A 121 -3.24 2.10 5.38
CA LEU A 121 -3.57 3.33 4.67
C LEU A 121 -3.51 3.18 3.16
N SER A 122 -2.56 2.40 2.62
CA SER A 122 -2.49 2.12 1.18
C SER A 122 -3.79 1.50 0.68
N ILE A 123 -4.36 0.55 1.43
CA ILE A 123 -5.66 -0.06 1.08
C ILE A 123 -6.75 1.00 1.07
N ASP A 124 -6.83 1.83 2.12
CA ASP A 124 -7.82 2.91 2.19
C ASP A 124 -7.69 3.90 1.01
N LEU A 125 -6.46 4.25 0.62
CA LEU A 125 -6.20 5.16 -0.50
C LEU A 125 -6.57 4.58 -1.87
N MET A 126 -6.55 3.25 -2.02
CA MET A 126 -6.97 2.56 -3.26
C MET A 126 -8.49 2.44 -3.40
N THR A 127 -9.25 2.71 -2.34
CA THR A 127 -10.71 2.51 -2.35
C THR A 127 -11.46 3.82 -2.45
N THR A 128 -12.65 3.82 -3.06
CA THR A 128 -13.54 4.97 -3.19
C THR A 128 -14.97 4.61 -2.79
N GLU A 129 -15.73 5.60 -2.33
CA GLU A 129 -17.16 5.41 -2.08
C GLU A 129 -17.94 5.50 -3.39
N GLN A 130 -18.58 4.40 -3.80
CA GLN A 130 -19.51 4.40 -4.92
C GLN A 130 -20.96 4.35 -4.45
N LYS A 131 -21.82 5.09 -5.16
CA LYS A 131 -23.26 4.99 -4.99
C LYS A 131 -23.75 3.73 -5.71
N PRO A 132 -24.58 2.89 -5.09
CA PRO A 132 -25.14 1.71 -5.74
C PRO A 132 -25.88 2.10 -7.02
N LYS A 133 -25.46 1.56 -8.16
CA LYS A 133 -26.12 1.76 -9.45
C LYS A 133 -27.35 0.83 -9.53
N GLY A 134 -28.47 1.27 -8.96
CA GLY A 134 -29.72 0.48 -8.95
C GLY A 134 -30.94 1.31 -9.35
N LYS A 135 -31.66 0.88 -10.39
CA LYS A 135 -32.93 1.49 -10.82
C LYS A 135 -34.03 1.15 -9.80
N LYS A 136 -34.51 2.16 -9.06
CA LYS A 136 -35.86 2.26 -8.42
C LYS A 136 -36.11 1.65 -7.03
N THR A 137 -35.16 1.65 -6.10
CA THR A 137 -35.52 1.56 -4.66
C THR A 137 -35.08 2.84 -3.93
N LYS A 138 -36.04 3.75 -3.70
CA LYS A 138 -35.89 5.03 -2.96
C LYS A 138 -35.48 4.86 -1.48
N LYS A 139 -34.99 3.70 -1.05
CA LYS A 139 -34.52 3.46 0.31
C LYS A 139 -33.01 3.56 0.32
N LEU A 140 -32.50 4.60 0.99
CA LEU A 140 -31.12 4.80 1.48
C LEU A 140 -30.25 3.53 1.42
N SER A 141 -29.68 3.22 0.25
CA SER A 141 -28.62 2.24 0.16
C SER A 141 -27.33 2.94 0.61
N LYS A 142 -26.68 2.42 1.66
CA LYS A 142 -25.41 2.95 2.14
C LYS A 142 -24.39 2.95 0.98
N PRO A 143 -23.48 3.94 0.90
CA PRO A 143 -22.36 3.89 -0.02
C PRO A 143 -21.60 2.56 0.15
N VAL A 144 -21.16 1.99 -0.97
CA VAL A 144 -20.31 0.80 -0.98
C VAL A 144 -18.90 1.25 -1.29
N THR A 145 -17.94 0.80 -0.48
CA THR A 145 -16.53 1.02 -0.72
C THR A 145 -16.06 0.02 -1.78
N VAL A 146 -15.44 0.51 -2.86
CA VAL A 146 -14.91 -0.32 -3.94
C VAL A 146 -13.51 0.15 -4.32
N TYR A 147 -12.75 -0.69 -5.01
CA TYR A 147 -11.42 -0.32 -5.50
C TYR A 147 -11.51 0.55 -6.77
N ASP A 148 -10.61 1.52 -6.84
CA ASP A 148 -10.46 2.44 -7.95
C ASP A 148 -9.14 2.11 -8.68
N ASP A 149 -9.24 1.75 -9.96
CA ASP A 149 -8.13 1.13 -10.69
C ASP A 149 -6.95 2.10 -10.88
N ASP A 150 -7.24 3.38 -11.10
CA ASP A 150 -6.24 4.44 -11.18
C ASP A 150 -5.49 4.58 -9.85
N LEU A 151 -6.22 4.54 -8.73
CA LEU A 151 -5.61 4.63 -7.40
C LEU A 151 -4.81 3.37 -7.03
N VAL A 152 -5.29 2.19 -7.45
CA VAL A 152 -4.57 0.93 -7.30
C VAL A 152 -3.26 0.98 -8.06
N ALA A 153 -3.29 1.38 -9.34
CA ALA A 153 -2.09 1.52 -10.16
C ALA A 153 -1.09 2.49 -9.51
N LEU A 154 -1.54 3.66 -9.06
CA LEU A 154 -0.68 4.65 -8.40
C LEU A 154 -0.05 4.13 -7.10
N VAL A 155 -0.78 3.36 -6.28
CA VAL A 155 -0.24 2.78 -5.05
C VAL A 155 0.75 1.66 -5.35
N VAL A 156 0.45 0.81 -6.33
CA VAL A 156 1.35 -0.25 -6.81
C VAL A 156 2.64 0.36 -7.36
N ASP A 157 2.54 1.39 -8.20
CA ASP A 157 3.68 2.13 -8.73
C ASP A 157 4.52 2.76 -7.62
N ALA A 158 3.88 3.37 -6.62
CA ALA A 158 4.58 3.92 -5.46
C ALA A 158 5.35 2.83 -4.69
N TYR A 159 4.77 1.63 -4.51
CA TYR A 159 5.46 0.51 -3.90
C TYR A 159 6.62 0.00 -4.76
N ILE A 160 6.41 -0.20 -6.06
CA ILE A 160 7.44 -0.66 -6.99
C ILE A 160 8.60 0.34 -7.00
N ALA A 161 8.31 1.63 -7.16
CA ALA A 161 9.29 2.71 -7.22
C ALA A 161 10.10 2.87 -5.92
N THR A 162 9.57 2.43 -4.78
CA THR A 162 10.21 2.62 -3.48
C THR A 162 10.72 1.32 -2.87
N LEU A 163 9.82 0.42 -2.51
CA LEU A 163 10.13 -0.85 -1.86
C LEU A 163 10.91 -1.78 -2.78
N LEU A 164 10.59 -1.81 -4.07
CA LEU A 164 11.16 -2.79 -5.00
C LEU A 164 12.30 -2.25 -5.87
N ALA A 165 12.34 -0.96 -6.15
CA ALA A 165 13.31 -0.36 -7.07
C ALA A 165 14.79 -0.46 -6.61
N GLY A 166 15.05 -0.74 -5.33
CA GLY A 166 16.39 -0.67 -4.75
C GLY A 166 16.98 -1.99 -4.29
N LYS A 167 18.28 -2.22 -4.56
CA LYS A 167 19.14 -3.21 -3.84
C LYS A 167 19.29 -2.90 -2.34
N LYS A 168 18.75 -1.77 -1.88
CA LYS A 168 18.95 -1.22 -0.52
C LYS A 168 17.77 -1.45 0.41
N THR A 169 16.65 -1.98 -0.07
CA THR A 169 15.48 -2.23 0.79
C THR A 169 15.85 -3.27 1.85
N PRO A 170 15.74 -2.93 3.15
CA PRO A 170 16.06 -3.87 4.21
C PRO A 170 15.12 -5.07 4.19
N PHE A 171 15.70 -6.26 4.19
CA PHE A 171 14.96 -7.52 4.09
C PHE A 171 13.89 -7.69 5.16
N ASP A 172 14.18 -7.28 6.39
CA ASP A 172 13.29 -7.41 7.54
C ASP A 172 12.14 -6.41 7.52
N LEU A 173 12.36 -5.19 7.02
CA LEU A 173 11.27 -4.24 6.75
C LEU A 173 10.34 -4.83 5.68
N LEU A 174 10.89 -5.31 4.58
CA LEU A 174 10.04 -5.77 3.48
C LEU A 174 9.30 -7.06 3.81
N SER A 175 9.97 -8.01 4.48
CA SER A 175 9.31 -9.21 4.98
C SER A 175 8.14 -8.83 5.89
N HIS A 176 8.33 -7.83 6.76
CA HIS A 176 7.24 -7.32 7.59
C HIS A 176 6.09 -6.77 6.75
N VAL A 177 6.36 -5.90 5.76
CA VAL A 177 5.32 -5.33 4.88
C VAL A 177 4.53 -6.42 4.16
N ILE A 178 5.21 -7.42 3.60
CA ILE A 178 4.57 -8.58 2.94
C ILE A 178 3.59 -9.27 3.89
N PHE A 179 4.01 -9.59 5.12
CA PHE A 179 3.17 -10.34 6.04
C PHE A 179 2.01 -9.54 6.62
N VAL A 180 2.16 -8.24 6.80
CA VAL A 180 1.05 -7.39 7.28
C VAL A 180 0.11 -6.96 6.16
N PHE A 181 0.41 -7.31 4.91
CA PHE A 181 -0.39 -6.92 3.76
C PHE A 181 -1.77 -7.58 3.77
N LEU A 182 -1.85 -8.88 4.06
CA LEU A 182 -3.15 -9.54 4.23
C LEU A 182 -3.90 -9.05 5.46
N ASP A 183 -3.21 -8.87 6.59
CA ASP A 183 -3.82 -8.28 7.77
C ASP A 183 -4.48 -6.93 7.43
N ALA A 184 -3.84 -6.13 6.57
CA ALA A 184 -4.35 -4.84 6.12
C ALA A 184 -5.57 -4.98 5.20
N ILE A 185 -5.56 -5.94 4.27
CA ILE A 185 -6.72 -6.28 3.42
C ILE A 185 -7.90 -6.74 4.28
N ASP A 186 -7.67 -7.70 5.18
CA ASP A 186 -8.68 -8.23 6.10
C ASP A 186 -9.24 -7.11 6.98
N TYR A 187 -8.37 -6.19 7.46
CA TYR A 187 -8.75 -5.07 8.30
C TYR A 187 -9.65 -4.06 7.58
N ALA A 188 -9.41 -3.79 6.29
CA ALA A 188 -10.24 -2.89 5.50
C ALA A 188 -11.67 -3.40 5.38
N ASN A 189 -11.89 -4.72 5.49
CA ASN A 189 -13.20 -5.35 5.37
C ASN A 189 -13.92 -4.93 4.06
N VAL A 190 -13.14 -4.73 3.00
CA VAL A 190 -13.60 -4.45 1.64
C VAL A 190 -13.22 -5.65 0.78
N PRO A 191 -14.17 -6.30 0.10
CA PRO A 191 -13.86 -7.35 -0.87
C PRO A 191 -12.85 -6.85 -1.90
N VAL A 192 -11.74 -7.58 -2.07
CA VAL A 192 -10.69 -7.18 -3.02
C VAL A 192 -10.94 -7.87 -4.36
N PRO A 193 -11.11 -7.12 -5.46
CA PRO A 193 -11.21 -7.69 -6.78
C PRO A 193 -9.98 -8.54 -7.15
N VAL A 194 -10.18 -9.59 -7.95
CA VAL A 194 -9.11 -10.53 -8.36
C VAL A 194 -8.00 -9.81 -9.12
N ASP A 195 -8.36 -8.86 -9.97
CA ASP A 195 -7.42 -8.01 -10.70
C ASP A 195 -6.58 -7.14 -9.75
N VAL A 196 -7.16 -6.59 -8.70
CA VAL A 196 -6.41 -5.84 -7.68
C VAL A 196 -5.44 -6.78 -6.94
N LEU A 197 -5.91 -7.95 -6.50
CA LEU A 197 -5.04 -8.97 -5.88
C LEU A 197 -3.92 -9.41 -6.82
N ARG A 198 -4.19 -9.53 -8.13
CA ARG A 198 -3.20 -9.85 -9.15
C ARG A 198 -2.09 -8.81 -9.19
N HIS A 199 -2.43 -7.51 -9.29
CA HIS A 199 -1.42 -6.45 -9.32
C HIS A 199 -0.56 -6.46 -8.05
N LEU A 200 -1.20 -6.64 -6.90
CA LEU A 200 -0.53 -6.69 -5.60
C LEU A 200 0.39 -7.90 -5.46
N PHE A 201 -0.07 -9.10 -5.85
CA PHE A 201 0.74 -10.32 -5.79
C PHE A 201 1.83 -10.37 -6.84
N ALA A 202 1.60 -9.87 -8.06
CA ALA A 202 2.61 -9.80 -9.11
C ALA A 202 3.83 -9.00 -8.64
N MET A 203 3.59 -7.85 -8.02
CA MET A 203 4.62 -7.02 -7.39
C MET A 203 5.43 -7.82 -6.35
N TRP A 204 4.76 -8.55 -5.46
CA TRP A 204 5.46 -9.35 -4.44
C TRP A 204 6.23 -10.52 -5.02
N ILE A 205 5.66 -11.22 -6.00
CA ILE A 205 6.31 -12.33 -6.70
C ILE A 205 7.59 -11.85 -7.40
N GLU A 206 7.53 -10.70 -8.07
CA GLU A 206 8.70 -10.09 -8.71
C GLU A 206 9.82 -9.84 -7.70
N TYR A 207 9.47 -9.31 -6.52
CA TYR A 207 10.45 -9.15 -5.44
C TYR A 207 11.03 -10.49 -4.97
N LEU A 208 10.18 -11.50 -4.78
CA LEU A 208 10.60 -12.83 -4.33
C LEU A 208 11.56 -13.48 -5.33
N PHE A 209 11.37 -13.26 -6.64
CA PHE A 209 12.32 -13.66 -7.67
C PHE A 209 13.69 -13.00 -7.51
N ARG A 210 13.73 -11.74 -7.08
CA ARG A 210 14.98 -10.97 -6.88
C ARG A 210 15.74 -11.44 -5.63
N VAL A 211 15.03 -11.77 -4.55
CA VAL A 211 15.64 -12.14 -3.25
C VAL A 211 15.93 -13.63 -3.12
N ASP A 212 15.15 -14.48 -3.79
CA ASP A 212 15.39 -15.92 -3.92
C ASP A 212 15.67 -16.62 -2.58
N ARG A 213 14.77 -16.40 -1.61
CA ARG A 213 14.85 -17.03 -0.27
C ARG A 213 13.71 -17.99 -0.06
N GLU A 214 14.01 -19.28 -0.10
CA GLU A 214 13.03 -20.37 0.04
C GLU A 214 12.07 -20.17 1.22
N GLY A 215 12.58 -19.86 2.42
CA GLY A 215 11.74 -19.67 3.60
C GLY A 215 10.78 -18.48 3.50
N LEU A 216 11.15 -17.41 2.78
CA LEU A 216 10.24 -16.29 2.53
C LEU A 216 9.22 -16.65 1.45
N ILE A 217 9.64 -17.35 0.39
CA ILE A 217 8.76 -17.78 -0.70
C ILE A 217 7.69 -18.74 -0.17
N LYS A 218 8.08 -19.75 0.63
CA LYS A 218 7.13 -20.69 1.24
C LYS A 218 6.14 -19.98 2.14
N ARG A 219 6.62 -19.09 3.01
CA ARG A 219 5.72 -18.32 3.87
C ARG A 219 4.83 -17.37 3.09
N PHE A 220 5.30 -16.79 2.00
CA PHE A 220 4.43 -16.02 1.11
C PHE A 220 3.33 -16.89 0.50
N ASP A 221 3.64 -18.09 0.01
CA ASP A 221 2.61 -18.98 -0.51
C ASP A 221 1.64 -19.46 0.59
N GLU A 222 2.19 -20.02 1.67
CA GLU A 222 1.43 -20.65 2.76
C GLU A 222 0.65 -19.65 3.62
N ASP A 223 1.25 -18.51 3.98
CA ASP A 223 0.64 -17.52 4.87
C ASP A 223 -0.15 -16.45 4.08
N LEU A 224 0.17 -16.21 2.80
CA LEU A 224 -0.40 -15.10 2.01
C LEU A 224 -1.25 -15.58 0.84
N MET A 225 -0.61 -16.20 -0.15
CA MET A 225 -1.24 -16.41 -1.45
C MET A 225 -2.31 -17.50 -1.36
N THR A 226 -1.96 -18.68 -0.88
CA THR A 226 -2.89 -19.82 -0.77
C THR A 226 -4.14 -19.47 0.06
N PRO A 227 -4.04 -18.88 1.28
CA PRO A 227 -5.23 -18.47 2.03
C PRO A 227 -6.11 -17.44 1.31
N ALA A 228 -5.51 -16.48 0.60
CA ALA A 228 -6.26 -15.52 -0.19
C ALA A 228 -7.07 -16.25 -1.28
N LEU A 229 -6.43 -17.18 -2.00
CA LEU A 229 -7.03 -17.93 -3.10
C LEU A 229 -8.07 -18.98 -2.65
N GLU A 230 -7.85 -19.64 -1.52
CA GLU A 230 -8.66 -20.78 -1.09
C GLU A 230 -9.92 -20.41 -0.30
N GLY A 231 -10.06 -19.18 0.20
CA GLY A 231 -11.17 -18.90 1.11
C GLY A 231 -11.62 -17.47 1.35
N ARG A 232 -11.12 -16.43 0.67
CA ARG A 232 -11.45 -15.03 1.04
C ARG A 232 -11.57 -14.01 -0.08
N VAL A 233 -11.50 -14.39 -1.35
CA VAL A 233 -11.92 -13.49 -2.44
C VAL A 233 -13.41 -13.67 -2.67
N ASP A 234 -14.20 -12.64 -2.35
CA ASP A 234 -15.63 -12.65 -2.58
C ASP A 234 -15.87 -12.61 -4.11
N VAL A 235 -16.17 -13.78 -4.70
CA VAL A 235 -16.45 -13.95 -6.13
C VAL A 235 -17.81 -13.32 -6.53
N ALA A 236 -18.48 -12.61 -5.62
CA ALA A 236 -19.80 -12.03 -5.84
C ALA A 236 -19.81 -10.52 -6.21
N VAL A 237 -18.65 -9.89 -6.43
CA VAL A 237 -18.56 -8.46 -6.83
C VAL A 237 -18.34 -8.29 -8.35
N PHE A 238 -18.51 -9.36 -9.13
CA PHE A 238 -18.25 -9.38 -10.57
C PHE A 238 -19.54 -9.17 -11.38
N GLU A 239 -20.17 -8.02 -11.20
CA GLU A 239 -21.14 -7.49 -12.16
C GLU A 239 -20.60 -6.12 -12.61
N ASP A 240 -20.25 -5.97 -13.90
CA ASP A 240 -20.00 -4.70 -14.63
C ASP A 240 -18.55 -4.21 -14.89
N ARG A 241 -17.52 -5.05 -15.10
CA ARG A 241 -16.22 -4.59 -15.64
C ARG A 241 -15.71 -5.43 -16.81
N GLU A 242 -16.35 -5.26 -17.96
CA GLU A 242 -15.78 -5.57 -19.28
C GLU A 242 -14.84 -4.43 -19.70
N ASP A 243 -13.75 -4.78 -20.38
CA ASP A 243 -12.78 -3.90 -21.04
C ASP A 243 -11.72 -3.25 -20.14
N ASP A 244 -10.54 -3.91 -20.03
CA ASP A 244 -9.18 -3.30 -20.11
C ASP A 244 -8.11 -4.26 -19.53
N ALA A 245 -7.86 -5.38 -20.21
CA ALA A 245 -6.74 -6.28 -19.91
C ALA A 245 -5.57 -6.04 -20.87
N GLU A 246 -4.81 -4.96 -20.68
CA GLU A 246 -3.52 -4.80 -21.36
C GLU A 246 -2.47 -5.75 -20.75
N GLN A 247 -1.88 -6.57 -21.62
CA GLN A 247 -0.98 -7.68 -21.31
C GLN A 247 0.39 -7.22 -20.79
N TRP A 248 0.72 -7.63 -19.57
CA TRP A 248 2.12 -7.82 -19.18
C TRP A 248 2.59 -9.15 -19.77
N SER A 249 3.49 -9.11 -20.76
CA SER A 249 3.92 -10.33 -21.44
C SER A 249 4.84 -11.18 -20.55
N LEU A 250 4.51 -12.45 -20.39
CA LEU A 250 5.31 -13.51 -19.73
C LEU A 250 6.77 -13.61 -20.24
N GLY A 251 7.10 -12.96 -21.36
CA GLY A 251 8.43 -12.95 -21.96
C GLY A 251 9.52 -12.35 -21.07
N GLU A 252 9.21 -11.30 -20.29
CA GLU A 252 10.20 -10.61 -19.46
C GLU A 252 10.58 -11.38 -18.19
N LEU A 253 9.66 -12.22 -17.67
CA LEU A 253 9.93 -13.10 -16.53
C LEU A 253 10.69 -14.38 -16.93
N ALA A 254 10.63 -14.76 -18.21
CA ALA A 254 11.26 -15.98 -18.73
C ALA A 254 12.80 -15.87 -18.88
N GLU A 255 13.34 -14.67 -19.10
CA GLU A 255 14.78 -14.46 -19.33
C GLU A 255 15.65 -14.50 -18.07
N ILE A 256 15.03 -14.52 -16.88
CA ILE A 256 15.75 -14.53 -15.61
C ILE A 256 16.16 -15.98 -15.27
N GLY A 257 17.29 -16.39 -15.88
CA GLY A 257 18.37 -17.30 -15.45
C GLY A 257 18.09 -18.79 -15.18
N ALA A 258 18.86 -19.64 -15.85
CA ALA A 258 18.96 -21.08 -15.65
C ALA A 258 20.25 -21.46 -14.88
N GLY A 259 20.13 -22.28 -13.83
CA GLY A 259 21.23 -23.02 -13.19
C GLY A 259 21.38 -22.82 -11.67
N SER A 260 21.60 -23.93 -10.93
CA SER A 260 21.76 -24.08 -9.46
C SER A 260 20.46 -24.16 -8.64
N GLU A 261 20.54 -24.34 -7.32
CA GLU A 261 19.40 -24.47 -6.36
C GLU A 261 18.36 -23.34 -6.50
N GLN A 262 18.81 -22.19 -7.02
CA GLN A 262 18.01 -21.06 -7.51
C GLN A 262 16.93 -21.49 -8.52
N GLY A 263 17.14 -22.57 -9.27
CA GLY A 263 16.20 -23.13 -10.22
C GLY A 263 14.95 -23.76 -9.58
N LYS A 264 15.05 -24.30 -8.35
CA LYS A 264 13.88 -24.86 -7.64
C LYS A 264 12.95 -23.75 -7.16
N ASN A 265 13.50 -22.74 -6.50
CA ASN A 265 12.73 -21.58 -6.05
C ASN A 265 12.13 -20.82 -7.24
N ARG A 266 12.88 -20.65 -8.34
CA ARG A 266 12.35 -20.02 -9.55
C ARG A 266 11.25 -20.82 -10.21
N ARG A 267 11.38 -22.15 -10.27
CA ARG A 267 10.30 -23.00 -10.76
C ARG A 267 9.05 -22.84 -9.90
N TYR A 268 9.21 -22.89 -8.57
CA TYR A 268 8.09 -22.72 -7.66
C TYR A 268 7.46 -21.33 -7.78
N LEU A 269 8.25 -20.26 -7.86
CA LEU A 269 7.75 -18.90 -8.10
C LEU A 269 7.04 -18.75 -9.46
N ARG A 270 7.47 -19.47 -10.50
CA ARG A 270 6.73 -19.54 -11.78
C ARG A 270 5.40 -20.25 -11.61
N GLU A 271 5.36 -21.33 -10.83
CA GLU A 271 4.11 -22.02 -10.49
C GLU A 271 3.18 -21.10 -9.68
N LEU A 272 3.70 -20.29 -8.75
CA LEU A 272 2.92 -19.28 -8.03
C LEU A 272 2.41 -18.18 -8.97
N ALA A 273 3.28 -17.64 -9.84
CA ALA A 273 2.89 -16.65 -10.83
C ALA A 273 1.80 -17.19 -11.75
N GLN A 274 1.95 -18.43 -12.24
CA GLN A 274 0.94 -19.08 -13.06
C GLN A 274 -0.38 -19.24 -12.31
N ARG A 275 -0.37 -19.65 -11.03
CA ARG A 275 -1.58 -19.70 -10.20
C ARG A 275 -2.29 -18.35 -10.10
N VAL A 276 -1.53 -17.25 -10.02
CA VAL A 276 -2.10 -15.89 -10.02
C VAL A 276 -2.74 -15.55 -11.37
N TYR A 277 -2.12 -15.98 -12.48
CA TYR A 277 -2.69 -15.80 -13.83
C TYR A 277 -3.92 -16.69 -14.09
N ASP A 278 -3.90 -17.95 -13.67
CA ASP A 278 -4.99 -18.91 -13.91
C ASP A 278 -6.32 -18.49 -13.25
N LEU A 279 -6.27 -17.63 -12.22
CA LEU A 279 -7.47 -17.03 -11.61
C LEU A 279 -8.24 -16.12 -12.58
N ILE A 280 -7.55 -15.53 -13.55
CA ILE A 280 -8.12 -14.62 -14.55
C ILE A 280 -9.00 -15.43 -15.50
N ASP A 281 -8.42 -16.49 -16.08
CA ASP A 281 -9.11 -17.36 -17.05
C ASP A 281 -10.36 -18.02 -16.45
N ALA A 282 -10.33 -18.34 -15.15
CA ALA A 282 -11.48 -18.90 -14.44
C ALA A 282 -12.60 -17.88 -14.19
N GLY A 283 -12.27 -16.59 -14.05
CA GLY A 283 -13.25 -15.51 -13.92
C GLY A 283 -13.94 -15.18 -15.24
N GLU A 284 -13.14 -15.05 -16.32
CA GLU A 284 -13.63 -14.71 -17.67
C GLU A 284 -14.47 -15.84 -18.30
N GLY A 285 -14.22 -17.10 -17.95
CA GLY A 285 -14.93 -18.25 -18.51
C GLY A 285 -16.37 -18.44 -18.05
N SER A 286 -16.84 -17.68 -17.05
CA SER A 286 -18.17 -17.85 -16.45
C SER A 286 -19.32 -17.10 -17.16
N GLU A 287 -19.01 -16.23 -18.14
CA GLU A 287 -20.00 -15.36 -18.79
C GLU A 287 -20.52 -15.86 -20.16
N SER A 288 -20.05 -17.00 -20.68
CA SER A 288 -20.39 -17.44 -22.05
C SER A 288 -21.61 -18.38 -22.17
N GLY A 289 -22.45 -18.50 -21.15
CA GLY A 289 -23.52 -19.51 -21.14
C GLY A 289 -24.82 -19.09 -20.49
N ASP A 290 -25.53 -18.08 -21.02
CA ASP A 290 -27.01 -18.01 -20.91
C ASP A 290 -27.70 -16.90 -21.77
N GLU A 291 -27.26 -16.66 -23.01
CA GLU A 291 -28.02 -15.81 -23.97
C GLU A 291 -28.49 -16.56 -25.23
N SER A 292 -28.88 -17.83 -25.09
CA SER A 292 -29.58 -18.53 -26.18
C SER A 292 -30.78 -19.33 -25.69
N GLU A 293 -31.79 -18.64 -25.15
CA GLU A 293 -33.18 -19.14 -25.18
C GLU A 293 -34.18 -17.98 -24.94
N ALA A 294 -34.44 -17.21 -26.01
CA ALA A 294 -35.67 -16.42 -26.21
C ALA A 294 -35.91 -16.15 -27.70
#